data_AF-A0A382UMT4-F1
#
_entry.id   AF-A0A382UMT4-F1
#
_cell.length_a   1.000
_cell.length_b   1.000
_cell.length_c   1.000
_cell.angle_alpha   90.00
_cell.angle_beta   90.00
_cell.angle_gamma   90.00
#
_symmetry.space_group_name_H-M   'P 1'
#
loop_
_entity.id
_entity.type
_entity.pdbx_description
1 polymer ?
#
loop_
_entity_poly.entity_id
_entity_poly.type
_entity_poly.pdbx_seq_one_letter_code
_entity_poly.pdbx_strand_id
1 'polypeptide(L)' 'MNERAKAILDFWFIQSSMEDWFKKDDKYDEKIKKLFFNDLLKTINNEYDEWQDNAEECVALVILLD' A
#
# COMPACT_ATOMS: atom_id res chain seq x y z
N MET A 1 11.74 -10.10 -2.01
CA MET A 1 10.95 -8.88 -1.77
C MET A 1 10.66 -8.24 -3.11
N ASN A 2 9.39 -8.23 -3.50
CA ASN A 2 8.86 -7.56 -4.67
C ASN A 2 9.11 -6.04 -4.55
N GLU A 3 9.67 -5.43 -5.61
CA GLU A 3 10.00 -4.00 -5.61
C GLU A 3 8.75 -3.10 -5.41
N ARG A 4 7.57 -3.56 -5.85
CA ARG A 4 6.33 -2.80 -5.67
C ARG A 4 5.81 -2.91 -4.24
N ALA A 5 5.85 -4.10 -3.65
CA ALA A 5 5.52 -4.30 -2.24
C ALA A 5 6.42 -3.43 -1.35
N LYS A 6 7.73 -3.43 -1.63
CA LYS A 6 8.69 -2.57 -0.95
C LYS A 6 8.33 -1.09 -1.05
N ALA A 7 7.97 -0.60 -2.24
CA ALA A 7 7.59 0.80 -2.42
C ALA A 7 6.35 1.20 -1.60
N ILE A 8 5.38 0.28 -1.44
CA ILE A 8 4.18 0.49 -0.61
C ILE A 8 4.59 0.54 0.88
N LEU A 9 5.39 -0.41 1.34
CA LEU A 9 5.90 -0.44 2.71
C LEU A 9 6.76 0.78 3.04
N ASP A 10 7.66 1.18 2.15
CA ASP A 10 8.51 2.36 2.32
C ASP A 10 7.66 3.63 2.37
N PHE A 11 6.62 3.74 1.54
CA PHE A 11 5.68 4.85 1.64
C PHE A 11 4.98 4.84 2.99
N TRP A 12 4.40 3.72 3.40
CA TRP A 12 3.58 3.63 4.61
C TRP A 12 4.40 3.80 5.88
N PHE A 13 5.55 3.15 6.02
CA PHE A 13 6.34 3.11 7.25
C PHE A 13 7.47 4.15 7.33
N ILE A 14 7.98 4.66 6.21
CA ILE A 14 9.13 5.59 6.20
C ILE A 14 8.68 7.01 5.82
N GLN A 15 7.83 7.14 4.80
CA GLN A 15 7.41 8.46 4.30
C GLN A 15 6.17 9.02 4.99
N SER A 16 5.41 8.16 5.68
CA SER A 16 4.16 8.51 6.33
C SER A 16 4.34 8.43 7.83
N SER A 17 3.77 9.39 8.54
CA SER A 17 3.75 9.41 9.99
C SER A 17 2.44 8.84 10.53
N MET A 18 2.44 8.49 11.82
CA MET A 18 1.22 8.07 12.50
C MET A 18 0.11 9.15 12.44
N GLU A 19 0.47 10.44 12.43
CA GLU A 19 -0.50 11.51 12.24
C GLU A 19 -1.14 11.45 10.84
N ASP A 20 -0.36 11.18 9.79
CA ASP A 20 -0.87 11.08 8.42
C ASP A 20 -1.84 9.90 8.24
N TRP A 21 -1.70 8.83 9.04
CA TRP A 21 -2.59 7.67 8.99
C TRP A 21 -3.96 7.94 9.62
N PHE A 22 -4.02 8.73 10.69
CA PHE A 22 -5.25 8.95 11.46
C PHE A 22 -5.92 10.29 11.20
N LYS A 23 -5.18 11.25 10.64
CA LYS A 23 -5.72 12.56 10.27
C LYS A 23 -6.48 12.45 8.96
N LYS A 24 -7.69 13.00 8.94
CA LYS A 24 -8.41 13.21 7.69
C LYS A 24 -7.76 14.36 6.90
N ASP A 25 -7.11 14.03 5.78
CA ASP A 25 -6.46 15.00 4.91
C ASP A 25 -6.70 14.64 3.43
N ASP A 26 -7.68 15.31 2.80
CA ASP A 26 -8.11 15.00 1.43
C ASP A 26 -6.94 15.07 0.42
N LYS A 27 -5.94 15.93 0.65
CA LYS A 27 -4.77 16.04 -0.24
C LYS A 27 -3.86 14.82 -0.13
N TYR A 28 -3.73 14.30 1.08
CA TYR A 28 -2.95 13.12 1.36
C TYR A 28 -3.64 11.87 0.81
N ASP A 29 -4.96 11.78 0.96
CA ASP A 29 -5.79 10.72 0.35
C ASP A 29 -5.67 10.72 -1.17
N GLU A 30 -5.72 11.90 -1.81
CA GLU A 30 -5.48 12.03 -3.24
C GLU A 30 -4.08 11.57 -3.65
N LYS A 31 -3.06 11.83 -2.82
CA LYS A 31 -1.69 11.38 -3.07
C LYS A 31 -1.61 9.85 -3.03
N ILE A 32 -2.20 9.21 -2.02
CA ILE A 32 -2.27 7.75 -1.91
C ILE A 32 -2.97 7.17 -3.15
N LYS A 33 -4.13 7.71 -3.52
CA LYS A 33 -4.87 7.28 -4.72
C LYS A 33 -4.01 7.39 -5.99
N LYS A 34 -3.34 8.53 -6.21
CA LYS A 34 -2.48 8.71 -7.39
C LYS A 34 -1.32 7.71 -7.43
N LEU A 35 -0.78 7.33 -6.28
CA LEU A 35 0.37 6.44 -6.19
C LEU A 35 0.01 4.96 -6.26
N PHE A 36 -1.10 4.54 -5.62
CA PHE A 36 -1.38 3.12 -5.35
C PHE A 36 -2.74 2.63 -5.86
N PHE A 37 -3.57 3.48 -6.48
CA PHE A 37 -4.88 3.05 -6.98
C PHE A 37 -4.78 1.92 -8.01
N ASN A 38 -3.76 1.94 -8.86
CA ASN A 38 -3.53 0.85 -9.81
C ASN A 38 -3.12 -0.46 -9.12
N ASP A 39 -2.39 -0.39 -8.01
CA ASP A 39 -1.99 -1.58 -7.24
C ASP A 39 -3.18 -2.16 -6.49
N LEU A 40 -4.07 -1.32 -5.97
CA LEU A 40 -5.36 -1.75 -5.43
C LEU A 40 -6.16 -2.51 -6.50
N LEU A 41 -6.28 -1.95 -7.72
CA LEU A 41 -6.99 -2.63 -8.82
C LEU A 41 -6.38 -3.99 -9.18
N LYS A 42 -5.05 -4.10 -9.19
CA LYS A 42 -4.36 -5.38 -9.39
C LYS A 42 -4.62 -6.37 -8.26
N THR A 43 -4.60 -5.87 -7.02
CA THR A 43 -4.83 -6.69 -5.83
C THR A 43 -6.23 -7.28 -5.83
N ILE A 44 -7.27 -6.49 -6.13
CA ILE A 44 -8.65 -6.99 -6.20
C ILE A 44 -8.89 -7.93 -7.40
N ASN A 45 -8.01 -7.89 -8.40
CA ASN A 45 -8.01 -8.81 -9.55
C ASN A 45 -7.15 -10.06 -9.30
N ASN A 46 -6.67 -10.28 -8.06
CA ASN A 46 -5.82 -11.40 -7.67
C ASN A 46 -4.45 -11.43 -8.39
N GLU A 47 -4.00 -10.31 -8.95
CA GLU A 47 -2.71 -10.24 -9.66
C GLU A 47 -1.50 -10.25 -8.71
N TYR A 48 -1.71 -10.11 -7.40
CA TYR A 48 -0.68 -10.12 -6.36
C TYR A 48 -0.86 -11.26 -5.33
N ASP A 49 -1.59 -12.33 -5.67
CA ASP A 49 -1.81 -13.46 -4.75
C ASP A 49 -0.50 -14.07 -4.22
N GLU A 50 0.55 -14.08 -5.03
CA GLU A 50 1.89 -14.55 -4.67
C GLU A 50 2.53 -13.79 -3.51
N TRP A 51 2.10 -12.55 -3.22
CA TRP A 51 2.61 -11.78 -2.08
C TRP A 51 2.19 -12.36 -0.73
N GLN A 52 1.17 -13.22 -0.70
CA GLN A 52 0.74 -13.91 0.53
C GLN A 52 1.80 -14.92 1.03
N ASP A 53 2.68 -15.41 0.15
CA ASP A 53 3.73 -16.37 0.50
C ASP A 53 4.89 -15.73 1.30
N ASN A 54 4.93 -14.39 1.38
CA ASN A 54 5.95 -13.65 2.10
C ASN A 54 5.33 -12.69 3.11
N ALA A 55 5.84 -12.72 4.35
CA ALA A 55 5.28 -11.90 5.43
C ALA A 55 5.31 -10.38 5.15
N GLU A 56 6.37 -9.86 4.54
CA GLU A 56 6.50 -8.42 4.22
C GLU A 56 5.56 -8.03 3.09
N GLU A 57 5.52 -8.84 2.04
CA GLU A 57 4.67 -8.59 0.86
C GLU A 57 3.18 -8.73 1.21
N CYS A 58 2.84 -9.64 2.12
CA CYS A 58 1.50 -9.80 2.68
C CYS A 58 1.05 -8.55 3.45
N VAL A 59 1.95 -7.89 4.19
CA VAL A 59 1.63 -6.59 4.82
C VAL A 59 1.34 -5.52 3.76
N ALA A 60 2.04 -5.51 2.64
CA ALA A 60 1.73 -4.59 1.55
C ALA A 60 0.32 -4.83 0.95
N LEU A 61 -0.12 -6.09 0.88
CA LEU A 61 -1.51 -6.42 0.49
C LEU A 61 -2.53 -5.86 1.49
N VAL A 62 -2.27 -6.01 2.79
CA VAL A 62 -3.15 -5.47 3.84
C VAL A 62 -3.28 -3.95 3.69
N ILE A 63 -2.17 -3.23 3.50
CA ILE A 63 -2.16 -1.77 3.30
C ILE A 63 -2.94 -1.35 2.05
N LEU A 64 -2.97 -2.18 1.00
CA LEU A 64 -3.75 -1.87 -0.20
C LEU A 64 -5.24 -2.12 -0.02
N LEU A 65 -5.64 -3.06 0.85
CA LEU A 65 -7.01 -3.57 0.97
C LEU A 65 -7.78 -2.99 2.17
N ASP A 66 -7.09 -2.54 3.21
CA ASP A 66 -7.64 -1.91 4.43
C ASP A 66 -7.56 -0.38 4.34
#